data_AF-A0A924S0L8-F1
#
_entry.id   AF-A0A924S0L8-F1
#
_cell.length_a   1.000
_cell.length_b   1.000
_cell.length_c   1.000
_cell.angle_alpha   90.00
_cell.angle_beta   90.00
_cell.angle_gamma   90.00
#
_symmetry.space_group_name_H-M   'P 1'
#
loop_
_entity.id
_entity.type
_entity.pdbx_description
1 polymer ?
#
loop_
_entity_poly.entity_id
_entity_poly.type
_entity_poly.pdbx_seq_one_letter_code
_entity_poly.pdbx_strand_id
1 'polypeptide(L)'
;VEAAQANVAQAAVALDAARLNLDRAMVRAPTDGLVTNLDMRTGSYAQAGRPALALVDAKSFYVEGYFEETKLPRIHVGDRVRVTPMGGARLEGTVESIAAGIADRDRTTGTNLLPSVNPTFNWVRLAQRIPVRVKLDPLAAGTRLVAGETVTVQVVDASEAVVIPRPAATAASVPVPASTSAKTPAARR
;
A
#
# COMPACT_ATOMS: atom_id res chain seq x y z
N VAL A 1 -67.09 -0.29 -2.87
CA VAL A 1 -66.16 0.69 -3.49
C VAL A 1 -64.75 0.50 -2.96
N GLU A 2 -64.58 0.32 -1.65
CA GLU A 2 -63.29 0.08 -0.98
C GLU A 2 -62.48 -1.10 -1.55
N ALA A 3 -63.10 -2.26 -1.82
CA ALA A 3 -62.41 -3.40 -2.43
C ALA A 3 -61.88 -3.10 -3.85
N ALA A 4 -62.59 -2.28 -4.64
CA ALA A 4 -62.12 -1.87 -5.97
C ALA A 4 -60.94 -0.90 -5.87
N GLN A 5 -60.95 0.01 -4.89
CA GLN A 5 -59.82 0.91 -4.59
C GLN A 5 -58.59 0.13 -4.11
N ALA A 6 -58.79 -0.89 -3.27
CA ALA A 6 -57.72 -1.78 -2.81
C ALA A 6 -57.08 -2.55 -3.99
N ASN A 7 -57.90 -3.07 -4.91
CA ASN A 7 -57.40 -3.76 -6.12
C ASN A 7 -56.59 -2.82 -7.03
N VAL A 8 -57.04 -1.56 -7.20
CA VAL A 8 -56.29 -0.56 -7.96
C VAL A 8 -54.96 -0.22 -7.28
N ALA A 9 -54.96 -0.05 -5.96
CA ALA A 9 -53.72 0.18 -5.20
C ALA A 9 -52.74 -1.00 -5.31
N GLN A 10 -53.24 -2.24 -5.23
CA GLN A 10 -52.43 -3.44 -5.38
C GLN A 10 -51.84 -3.57 -6.79
N ALA A 11 -52.63 -3.26 -7.83
CA ALA A 11 -52.16 -3.24 -9.21
C ALA A 11 -51.09 -2.16 -9.43
N ALA A 12 -51.23 -0.99 -8.80
CA ALA A 12 -50.21 0.07 -8.86
C ALA A 12 -48.89 -0.37 -8.20
N VAL A 13 -48.94 -1.00 -7.02
CA VAL A 13 -47.74 -1.53 -6.36
C VAL A 13 -47.07 -2.62 -7.20
N ALA A 14 -47.84 -3.50 -7.83
CA ALA A 14 -47.30 -4.53 -8.72
C ALA A 14 -46.61 -3.93 -9.95
N LEU A 15 -47.18 -2.86 -10.52
CA LEU A 15 -46.62 -2.13 -11.64
C LEU A 15 -45.30 -1.43 -11.26
N ASP A 16 -45.24 -0.80 -10.09
CA ASP A 16 -44.02 -0.14 -9.60
C ASP A 16 -42.93 -1.17 -9.27
N ALA A 17 -43.29 -2.33 -8.72
CA ALA A 17 -42.36 -3.44 -8.51
C ALA A 17 -41.79 -3.97 -9.84
N ALA A 18 -42.63 -4.12 -10.86
CA ALA A 18 -42.19 -4.54 -12.19
C ALA A 18 -41.24 -3.52 -12.84
N ARG A 19 -41.51 -2.22 -12.68
CA ARG A 19 -40.63 -1.13 -13.14
C ARG A 19 -39.27 -1.18 -12.44
N LEU A 20 -39.26 -1.32 -11.11
CA LEU A 20 -38.02 -1.43 -10.35
C LEU A 20 -37.20 -2.66 -10.76
N ASN A 21 -37.86 -3.78 -11.04
CA ASN A 21 -37.19 -4.99 -11.53
C ASN A 21 -36.57 -4.79 -12.92
N LEU A 22 -37.26 -4.05 -13.81
CA LEU A 22 -36.72 -3.69 -15.13
C LEU A 22 -35.48 -2.79 -15.00
N ASP A 23 -35.53 -1.78 -14.12
CA ASP A 23 -34.39 -0.90 -13.87
C ASP A 23 -33.19 -1.68 -13.30
N ARG A 24 -33.44 -2.63 -12.40
CA ARG A 24 -32.40 -3.52 -11.84
C ARG A 24 -31.85 -4.54 -12.83
N ALA A 25 -32.53 -4.79 -13.96
CA ALA A 25 -32.00 -5.64 -15.02
C ALA A 25 -30.87 -4.93 -15.81
N MET A 26 -30.77 -3.59 -15.72
CA MET A 26 -29.68 -2.82 -16.31
C MET A 26 -28.61 -2.52 -15.26
N VAL A 27 -27.53 -3.29 -15.25
CA VAL A 27 -26.37 -3.05 -14.38
C VAL A 27 -25.50 -1.96 -15.00
N ARG A 28 -25.38 -0.81 -14.33
CA ARG A 28 -24.52 0.32 -14.72
C ARG A 28 -23.31 0.41 -13.80
N ALA A 29 -22.18 0.89 -14.32
CA ALA A 29 -20.99 1.16 -13.51
C ALA A 29 -21.24 2.38 -12.60
N PRO A 30 -20.97 2.30 -11.28
CA PRO A 30 -21.14 3.43 -10.37
C PRO A 30 -20.05 4.50 -10.51
N THR A 31 -18.86 4.12 -10.98
CA THR A 31 -17.68 5.01 -11.11
C THR A 31 -16.88 4.68 -12.36
N ASP A 32 -16.10 5.64 -12.85
CA ASP A 32 -15.10 5.40 -13.89
C ASP A 32 -14.00 4.47 -13.35
N GLY A 33 -13.74 3.35 -14.03
CA GLY A 33 -12.78 2.38 -13.53
C GLY A 33 -12.40 1.30 -14.52
N LEU A 34 -11.49 0.42 -14.11
CA LEU A 34 -11.12 -0.78 -14.86
C LEU A 34 -11.93 -1.98 -14.36
N VAL A 35 -12.53 -2.71 -15.29
CA VAL A 35 -13.18 -3.98 -14.99
C VAL A 35 -12.13 -5.07 -14.82
N THR A 36 -12.13 -5.73 -13.67
CA THR A 36 -11.31 -6.91 -13.37
C THR A 36 -12.23 -8.11 -13.13
N ASN A 37 -11.78 -9.32 -13.49
CA ASN A 37 -12.50 -10.58 -13.25
C ASN A 37 -13.97 -10.56 -13.74
N LEU A 38 -14.16 -10.42 -15.06
CA LEU A 38 -15.46 -10.63 -15.69
C LEU A 38 -15.65 -12.13 -15.96
N ASP A 39 -16.43 -12.79 -15.10
CA ASP A 39 -16.71 -14.23 -15.21
C ASP A 39 -18.00 -14.55 -15.98
N MET A 40 -18.56 -13.54 -16.66
CA MET A 40 -19.76 -13.69 -17.49
C MET A 40 -19.45 -13.69 -18.98
N ARG A 41 -20.12 -14.58 -19.70
CA ARG A 41 -20.14 -14.60 -21.16
C ARG A 41 -21.55 -14.29 -21.65
N THR A 42 -21.67 -13.89 -22.90
CA THR A 42 -22.98 -13.72 -23.54
C THR A 42 -23.78 -15.03 -23.42
N GLY A 43 -24.99 -14.96 -22.87
CA GLY A 43 -25.82 -16.12 -22.59
C GLY A 43 -25.67 -16.72 -21.18
N SER A 44 -24.73 -16.22 -20.36
CA SER A 44 -24.64 -16.58 -18.94
C SER A 44 -25.78 -15.94 -18.14
N TYR A 45 -26.40 -16.72 -17.24
CA TYR A 45 -27.42 -16.21 -16.32
C TYR A 45 -26.78 -15.55 -15.11
N ALA A 46 -27.10 -14.28 -14.85
CA ALA A 46 -26.73 -13.60 -13.60
C ALA A 46 -27.71 -13.99 -12.49
N GLN A 47 -27.18 -14.44 -11.34
CA GLN A 47 -27.97 -14.66 -10.13
C GLN A 47 -27.80 -13.50 -9.15
N ALA A 48 -28.91 -13.05 -8.55
CA ALA A 48 -28.87 -12.04 -7.51
C ALA A 48 -27.98 -12.50 -6.32
N GLY A 49 -27.11 -11.61 -5.86
CA GLY A 49 -26.21 -11.88 -4.72
C GLY A 49 -24.89 -12.58 -5.06
N ARG A 50 -24.66 -12.98 -6.33
CA ARG A 50 -23.35 -13.48 -6.76
C ARG A 50 -22.55 -12.37 -7.47
N PRO A 51 -21.32 -12.05 -7.02
CA PRO A 51 -20.47 -11.09 -7.71
C PRO A 51 -20.05 -11.69 -9.06
N ALA A 52 -20.35 -10.98 -10.14
CA ALA A 52 -20.08 -11.42 -11.51
C ALA A 52 -18.99 -10.60 -12.22
N LEU A 53 -18.67 -9.43 -11.66
CA LEU A 53 -17.72 -8.46 -12.17
C LEU A 53 -17.14 -7.69 -10.98
N ALA A 54 -15.84 -7.43 -11.01
CA ALA A 54 -15.20 -6.47 -10.12
C ALA A 54 -14.85 -5.20 -10.90
N LEU A 55 -15.11 -4.04 -10.31
CA LEU A 55 -14.75 -2.73 -10.88
C LEU A 55 -13.78 -2.05 -9.93
N VAL A 56 -12.61 -1.68 -10.46
CA VAL A 56 -11.58 -0.94 -9.73
C VAL A 56 -11.65 0.52 -10.13
N ASP A 57 -12.00 1.39 -9.19
CA ASP A 57 -12.04 2.85 -9.41
C ASP A 57 -10.62 3.40 -9.65
N ALA A 58 -10.44 4.07 -10.79
CA ALA A 58 -9.15 4.63 -11.18
C ALA A 58 -8.74 5.86 -10.35
N LYS A 59 -9.67 6.49 -9.63
CA LYS A 59 -9.44 7.71 -8.83
C LYS A 59 -9.17 7.42 -7.36
N SER A 60 -9.40 6.17 -6.91
CA SER A 60 -9.30 5.77 -5.50
C SER A 60 -8.05 4.95 -5.17
N PHE A 61 -6.99 5.04 -5.98
CA PHE A 61 -5.73 4.36 -5.67
C PHE A 61 -5.08 4.95 -4.42
N TYR A 62 -4.72 4.06 -3.49
CA TYR A 62 -3.91 4.38 -2.33
C TYR A 62 -2.81 3.33 -2.20
N VAL A 63 -1.77 3.67 -1.46
CA VAL A 63 -0.67 2.76 -1.14
C VAL A 63 -0.74 2.44 0.33
N GLU A 64 -0.64 1.16 0.67
CA GLU A 64 -0.53 0.70 2.05
C GLU A 64 0.91 0.25 2.31
N GLY A 65 1.60 0.99 3.16
CA GLY A 65 2.97 0.68 3.59
C GLY A 65 2.97 -0.01 4.96
N TYR A 66 3.63 -1.16 5.06
CA TYR A 66 3.75 -1.91 6.31
C TYR A 66 5.05 -1.55 7.04
N PHE A 67 4.97 -0.61 7.99
CA PHE A 67 6.11 -0.11 8.74
C PHE A 67 6.29 -0.82 10.08
N GLU A 68 7.53 -0.96 10.53
CA GLU A 68 7.83 -1.46 11.88
C GLU A 68 7.37 -0.44 12.93
N GLU A 69 6.75 -0.92 14.00
CA GLU A 69 6.33 -0.11 15.15
C GLU A 69 7.44 0.80 15.69
N THR A 70 8.68 0.31 15.73
CA THR A 70 9.86 1.07 16.18
C THR A 70 10.17 2.29 15.31
N LYS A 71 9.70 2.30 14.06
CA LYS A 71 9.91 3.40 13.10
C LYS A 71 8.72 4.36 13.05
N LEU A 72 7.57 3.99 13.60
CA LEU A 72 6.34 4.78 13.56
C LEU A 72 6.46 6.17 14.22
N PRO A 73 7.18 6.37 15.35
CA PRO A 73 7.32 7.70 15.95
C PRO A 73 7.97 8.77 15.06
N ARG A 74 8.58 8.35 13.95
CA ARG A 74 9.19 9.25 12.95
C ARG A 74 8.28 9.56 11.77
N ILE A 75 7.08 8.96 11.72
CA ILE A 75 6.13 9.11 10.64
C ILE A 75 4.92 9.88 11.16
N HIS A 76 4.65 11.02 10.55
CA HIS A 76 3.51 11.87 10.88
C HIS A 76 2.53 11.93 9.72
N VAL A 77 1.26 12.17 10.05
CA VAL A 77 0.23 12.44 9.05
C VAL A 77 0.57 13.75 8.36
N GLY A 78 0.59 13.76 7.02
CA GLY A 78 1.04 14.90 6.22
C GLY A 78 2.48 14.81 5.72
N ASP A 79 3.28 13.84 6.16
CA ASP A 79 4.65 13.69 5.67
C ASP A 79 4.69 13.32 4.19
N ARG A 80 5.72 13.84 3.50
CA ARG A 80 5.96 13.53 2.09
C ARG A 80 6.55 12.14 1.95
N VAL A 81 6.01 11.38 1.00
CA VAL A 81 6.38 10.00 0.77
C VAL A 81 6.74 9.81 -0.70
N ARG A 82 7.85 9.12 -0.92
CA ARG A 82 8.24 8.61 -2.24
C ARG A 82 7.86 7.15 -2.34
N VAL A 83 7.00 6.84 -3.29
CA VAL A 83 6.59 5.47 -3.60
C VAL A 83 7.29 5.05 -4.88
N THR A 84 8.06 3.96 -4.82
CA THR A 84 8.72 3.39 -6.00
C THR A 84 8.15 1.99 -6.25
N PRO A 85 7.32 1.80 -7.29
CA PRO A 85 6.90 0.48 -7.72
C PRO A 85 8.10 -0.32 -8.24
N MET A 86 8.10 -1.64 -8.04
CA MET A 86 9.23 -2.48 -8.44
C MET A 86 9.56 -2.41 -9.94
N GLY A 87 8.53 -2.26 -10.78
CA GLY A 87 8.68 -2.16 -12.23
C GLY A 87 8.36 -0.77 -12.79
N GLY A 88 8.14 0.22 -11.93
CA GLY A 88 7.50 1.48 -12.29
C GLY A 88 8.34 2.74 -12.06
N ALA A 89 7.79 3.86 -12.50
CA ALA A 89 8.34 5.18 -12.21
C ALA A 89 8.08 5.57 -10.75
N ARG A 90 8.96 6.42 -10.21
CA ARG A 90 8.80 6.98 -8.86
C ARG A 90 7.57 7.88 -8.82
N LEU A 91 6.76 7.70 -7.79
CA LEU A 91 5.57 8.47 -7.50
C LEU A 91 5.75 9.22 -6.18
N GLU A 92 5.07 10.34 -6.07
CA GLU A 92 5.01 11.14 -4.86
C GLU A 92 3.63 11.00 -4.23
N GLY A 93 3.60 11.12 -2.92
CA GLY A 93 2.38 11.03 -2.14
C GLY A 93 2.57 11.63 -0.77
N THR A 94 1.50 11.56 0.01
CA THR A 94 1.41 12.13 1.35
C THR A 94 0.80 11.10 2.29
N VAL A 95 1.32 10.99 3.50
CA VAL A 95 0.71 10.13 4.54
C VAL A 95 -0.68 10.67 4.87
N GLU A 96 -1.71 9.87 4.61
CA GLU A 96 -3.11 10.24 4.89
C GLU A 96 -3.52 9.81 6.29
N SER A 97 -3.20 8.58 6.67
CA SER A 97 -3.59 8.05 7.97
C SER A 97 -2.70 6.89 8.40
N ILE A 98 -2.46 6.81 9.70
CA ILE A 98 -1.82 5.65 10.35
C ILE A 98 -2.93 4.82 11.00
N ALA A 99 -2.94 3.51 10.78
CA ALA A 99 -3.93 2.64 11.40
C ALA A 99 -3.82 2.71 12.93
N ALA A 100 -4.91 3.14 13.58
CA ALA A 100 -4.97 3.31 15.04
C ALA A 100 -5.31 2.01 15.81
N GLY A 101 -5.55 0.90 15.11
CA GLY A 101 -5.90 -0.37 15.72
C GLY A 101 -5.25 -1.53 14.98
N ILE A 102 -4.48 -2.33 15.71
CA ILE A 102 -3.95 -3.62 15.24
C ILE A 102 -4.59 -4.68 16.12
N ALA A 103 -5.16 -5.71 15.49
CA ALA A 103 -5.62 -6.88 16.22
C ALA A 103 -4.42 -7.59 16.83
N ASP A 104 -4.31 -7.52 18.16
CA ASP A 104 -3.34 -8.30 18.91
C ASP A 104 -3.69 -9.79 18.76
N ARG A 105 -2.89 -10.51 17.96
CA ARG A 105 -3.13 -11.93 17.67
C ARG A 105 -2.98 -12.82 18.92
N ASP A 106 -2.34 -12.31 19.97
CA ASP A 106 -2.10 -13.06 21.21
C ASP A 106 -3.16 -12.76 22.28
N ARG A 107 -4.04 -11.78 22.04
CA ARG A 107 -5.12 -11.38 22.94
C ARG A 107 -6.47 -11.65 22.30
N THR A 108 -7.06 -12.79 22.64
CA THR A 108 -8.45 -13.06 22.28
C THR A 108 -9.35 -12.38 23.31
N THR A 109 -10.30 -11.57 22.84
CA THR A 109 -11.34 -11.02 23.73
C THR A 109 -12.29 -12.16 24.09
N GLY A 110 -12.32 -12.57 25.37
CA GLY A 110 -13.24 -13.60 25.83
C GLY A 110 -14.69 -13.10 25.85
N THR A 111 -15.65 -14.02 25.98
CA THR A 111 -17.11 -13.76 25.97
C THR A 111 -17.57 -12.71 27.01
N ASN A 112 -16.74 -12.43 28.03
CA ASN A 112 -17.02 -11.46 29.09
C ASN A 112 -16.25 -10.13 28.93
N LEU A 113 -15.71 -9.85 27.73
CA LEU A 113 -14.79 -8.73 27.45
C LEU A 113 -13.50 -8.75 28.29
N LEU A 114 -13.25 -9.85 29.00
CA LEU A 114 -12.01 -10.05 29.74
C LEU A 114 -10.92 -10.52 28.77
N PRO A 115 -9.71 -9.95 28.84
CA PRO A 115 -8.60 -10.37 27.99
C PRO A 115 -8.13 -11.76 28.40
N SER A 116 -8.21 -12.73 27.49
CA SER A 116 -7.58 -14.04 27.66
C SER A 116 -6.22 -14.02 26.97
N VAL A 117 -5.16 -14.27 27.74
CA VAL A 117 -3.78 -14.33 27.23
C VAL A 117 -3.29 -15.77 27.28
N ASN A 118 -2.76 -16.27 26.17
CA ASN A 118 -2.16 -17.60 26.12
C ASN A 118 -0.75 -17.53 26.72
N PRO A 119 -0.42 -18.24 27.82
CA PRO A 119 0.90 -18.16 28.44
C PRO A 119 1.96 -18.76 27.52
N THR A 120 2.61 -17.89 26.73
CA THR A 120 3.70 -18.26 25.82
C THR A 120 5.01 -17.70 26.36
N PHE A 121 6.01 -18.56 26.56
CA PHE A 121 7.36 -18.21 27.05
C PHE A 121 8.27 -17.58 25.97
N ASN A 122 7.73 -16.72 25.11
CA ASN A 122 8.51 -16.02 24.09
C ASN A 122 8.99 -14.67 24.66
N TRP A 123 10.20 -14.66 25.20
CA TRP A 123 10.87 -13.46 25.74
C TRP A 123 11.40 -12.52 24.64
N VAL A 124 11.42 -12.96 23.39
CA VAL A 124 11.75 -12.12 22.22
C VAL A 124 10.45 -11.73 21.51
N ARG A 125 10.16 -10.42 21.47
CA ARG A 125 9.04 -9.86 20.70
C ARG A 125 9.57 -9.19 19.45
N LEU A 126 8.98 -9.50 18.30
CA LEU A 126 9.24 -8.79 17.05
C LEU A 126 8.35 -7.54 17.00
N ALA A 127 8.86 -6.47 16.40
CA ALA A 127 8.06 -5.27 16.15
C ALA A 127 6.87 -5.64 15.24
N GLN A 128 5.68 -5.16 15.59
CA GLN A 128 4.51 -5.33 14.74
C GLN A 128 4.62 -4.46 13.48
N ARG A 129 4.01 -4.92 12.40
CA ARG A 129 3.91 -4.15 11.16
C ARG A 129 2.59 -3.39 11.15
N ILE A 130 2.68 -2.07 11.19
CA ILE A 130 1.54 -1.16 11.24
C ILE A 130 1.25 -0.70 9.82
N PRO A 131 0.04 -0.94 9.29
CA PRO A 131 -0.33 -0.41 7.98
C PRO A 131 -0.48 1.11 8.07
N VAL A 132 0.26 1.81 7.21
CA VAL A 132 0.18 3.25 7.01
C VAL A 132 -0.39 3.50 5.62
N ARG A 133 -1.46 4.28 5.56
CA ARG A 133 -2.11 4.66 4.31
C ARG A 133 -1.47 5.92 3.75
N VAL A 134 -1.03 5.83 2.50
CA VAL A 134 -0.43 6.90 1.74
C VAL A 134 -1.33 7.24 0.57
N LYS A 135 -1.72 8.51 0.48
CA LYS A 135 -2.45 9.06 -0.66
C LYS A 135 -1.45 9.48 -1.73
N LEU A 136 -1.67 9.03 -2.96
CA LEU A 136 -0.83 9.40 -4.09
C LEU A 136 -1.21 10.79 -4.61
N ASP A 137 -0.21 11.58 -4.98
CA ASP A 137 -0.40 12.84 -5.71
C ASP A 137 -0.87 12.55 -7.15
N PRO A 138 -1.46 13.53 -7.87
CA PRO A 138 -1.99 13.32 -9.21
C PRO A 138 -0.95 12.70 -10.15
N LEU A 139 -1.25 11.48 -10.59
CA LEU A 139 -0.39 10.69 -11.45
C LEU A 139 -0.29 11.34 -12.84
N ALA A 140 0.90 11.28 -13.44
CA ALA A 140 1.10 11.73 -14.82
C ALA A 140 0.23 10.88 -15.78
N ALA A 141 -0.28 11.52 -16.83
CA ALA A 141 -1.12 10.85 -17.82
C ALA A 141 -0.38 9.66 -18.45
N GLY A 142 -0.87 8.45 -18.21
CA GLY A 142 -0.30 7.20 -18.71
C GLY A 142 0.33 6.28 -17.65
N THR A 143 0.40 6.67 -16.38
CA THR A 143 0.82 5.76 -15.31
C THR A 143 -0.25 4.70 -15.06
N ARG A 144 0.02 3.46 -15.49
CA ARG A 144 -0.82 2.31 -15.20
C ARG A 144 -0.41 1.71 -13.87
N LEU A 145 -1.26 1.84 -12.86
CA LEU A 145 -1.12 1.12 -11.59
C LEU A 145 -2.00 -0.11 -11.60
N VAL A 146 -1.49 -1.21 -11.04
CA VAL A 146 -2.24 -2.44 -10.84
C VAL A 146 -2.47 -2.62 -9.35
N ALA A 147 -3.72 -2.84 -8.95
CA ALA A 147 -4.03 -3.16 -7.57
C ALA A 147 -3.31 -4.48 -7.18
N GLY A 148 -2.50 -4.42 -6.12
CA GLY A 148 -1.65 -5.54 -5.69
C GLY A 148 -0.19 -5.46 -6.14
N GLU A 149 0.24 -4.38 -6.81
CA GLU A 149 1.64 -4.15 -7.15
C GLU A 149 2.51 -3.95 -5.88
N THR A 150 3.66 -4.59 -5.86
CA THR A 150 4.65 -4.38 -4.79
C THR A 150 5.35 -3.05 -4.98
N VAL A 151 5.26 -2.20 -3.96
CA VAL A 151 5.87 -0.87 -3.94
C VAL A 151 6.78 -0.70 -2.73
N THR A 152 7.88 0.02 -2.92
CA THR A 152 8.74 0.46 -1.82
C THR A 152 8.34 1.87 -1.42
N VAL A 153 8.07 2.07 -0.12
CA VAL A 153 7.60 3.34 0.44
C VAL A 153 8.73 3.94 1.28
N GLN A 154 9.14 5.16 0.94
CA GLN A 154 10.16 5.93 1.66
C GLN A 154 9.57 7.24 2.14
N VAL A 155 9.55 7.48 3.45
CA VAL A 155 9.15 8.76 4.02
C VAL A 155 10.35 9.71 3.87
N VAL A 156 10.16 10.82 3.19
CA VAL A 156 11.20 11.82 2.96
C VAL A 156 11.09 12.85 4.08
N ASP A 157 11.99 12.75 5.04
CA ASP A 157 12.14 13.78 6.06
C ASP A 157 12.60 15.08 5.37
N ALA A 158 12.00 16.22 5.71
CA ALA A 158 12.33 17.51 5.10
C ALA A 158 13.80 17.96 5.32
N SER A 159 14.57 17.22 6.12
CA SER A 159 15.96 17.51 6.46
C SER A 159 17.01 16.88 5.53
N GLU A 160 16.64 16.00 4.58
CA GLU A 160 17.60 15.26 3.75
C GLU A 160 17.72 15.77 2.30
N ALA A 161 17.51 17.07 2.06
CA ALA A 161 17.66 17.66 0.73
C ALA A 161 19.11 17.92 0.29
N VAL A 162 20.13 17.73 1.14
CA VAL A 162 21.55 17.90 0.75
C VAL A 162 22.46 16.89 1.43
N VAL A 163 22.64 15.73 0.82
CA VAL A 163 23.88 14.95 0.98
C VAL A 163 24.44 14.68 -0.41
N ILE A 164 25.26 15.61 -0.89
CA ILE A 164 26.16 15.38 -2.02
C ILE A 164 27.25 14.43 -1.52
N PRO A 165 27.42 13.22 -2.07
CA PRO A 165 28.56 12.39 -1.71
C PRO A 165 29.83 13.05 -2.26
N ARG A 166 30.69 13.52 -1.34
CA ARG A 166 32.05 13.97 -1.67
C ARG A 166 32.79 12.76 -2.26
N PRO A 167 33.36 12.83 -3.49
CA PRO A 167 34.07 11.69 -4.04
C PRO A 167 35.27 11.36 -3.16
N ALA A 168 35.37 10.10 -2.76
CA ALA A 168 36.47 9.55 -1.99
C ALA A 168 37.78 9.70 -2.79
N ALA A 169 38.73 10.43 -2.22
CA ALA A 169 40.08 10.49 -2.73
C ALA A 169 40.77 9.13 -2.54
N THR A 170 41.32 8.62 -3.65
CA THR A 170 42.16 7.44 -3.77
C THR A 170 43.33 7.47 -2.78
N ALA A 171 43.45 6.42 -1.96
CA ALA A 171 44.63 6.11 -1.19
C ALA A 171 45.66 5.37 -2.06
N ALA A 172 46.86 5.92 -2.23
CA ALA A 172 48.10 5.17 -2.44
C ALA A 172 49.33 6.12 -2.47
N SER A 173 50.19 6.05 -1.45
CA SER A 173 51.65 6.09 -1.65
C SER A 173 52.40 5.68 -0.38
N VAL A 174 53.11 4.57 -0.53
CA VAL A 174 54.10 3.95 0.36
C VAL A 174 55.28 4.91 0.62
N PRO A 175 55.89 4.94 1.82
CA PRO A 175 57.21 5.55 1.98
C PRO A 175 58.31 4.49 1.77
N VAL A 176 59.16 4.75 0.78
CA VAL A 176 60.49 4.13 0.60
C VAL A 176 61.52 5.05 1.24
N PRO A 177 62.46 4.59 2.10
CA PRO A 177 63.65 5.36 2.40
C PRO A 177 64.76 5.05 1.38
N ALA A 178 65.24 6.09 0.70
CA ALA A 178 66.39 6.04 -0.19
C ALA A 178 67.72 6.19 0.60
N SER A 179 68.74 5.58 0.00
CA SER A 179 70.14 5.38 0.38
C SER A 179 70.94 6.55 0.97
N THR A 180 72.03 6.23 1.67
CA THR A 180 73.31 6.94 1.47
C THR A 180 74.47 5.95 1.38
N SER A 181 75.28 6.17 0.35
CA SER A 181 76.43 5.42 -0.13
C SER A 181 77.71 5.78 0.64
N ALA A 182 78.66 4.84 0.77
CA ALA A 182 80.00 4.95 0.18
C ALA A 182 81.14 4.30 1.00
N LYS A 183 82.02 3.64 0.23
CA LYS A 183 83.49 3.71 0.27
C LYS A 183 84.27 2.52 0.87
N THR A 184 84.76 1.69 -0.06
CA THR A 184 85.95 0.83 -0.01
C THR A 184 87.18 1.57 0.52
N PRO A 185 88.12 0.90 1.21
CA PRO A 185 89.32 0.47 0.47
C PRO A 185 89.83 -0.93 0.85
N ALA A 186 90.68 -1.44 -0.03
CA ALA A 186 91.40 -2.70 0.00
C ALA A 186 92.49 -2.76 1.10
N ALA A 187 92.84 -3.98 1.52
CA ALA A 187 94.23 -4.35 1.84
C ALA A 187 94.45 -5.88 1.80
N ARG A 188 95.46 -6.29 1.02
CA ARG A 188 96.21 -7.55 1.06
C ARG A 188 96.61 -7.91 2.51
N ARG A 189 96.77 -9.17 2.90
CA ARG A 189 97.76 -10.13 2.39
C ARG A 189 97.43 -11.53 2.90
#